data_AF-A0A2P8W7A9-F1
#
_entry.id   AF-A0A2P8W7A9-F1
#
_cell.length_a   1.000
_cell.length_b   1.000
_cell.length_c   1.000
_cell.angle_alpha   90.00
_cell.angle_beta   90.00
_cell.angle_gamma   90.00
#
_symmetry.space_group_name_H-M   'P 1'
#
loop_
_entity.id
_entity.type
_entity.pdbx_description
1 polymer ?
#
loop_
_entity_poly.entity_id
_entity_poly.type
_entity_poly.pdbx_seq_one_letter_code
_entity_poly.pdbx_strand_id
1 'polypeptide(L)'
;MNLAFQTQLVVKRQYPDETVLFSTIATILETRHKLPIGWSPRRFFQRRGNVVITDARIFIQSSFLSLITAIWIVVIGCGLYFYVQNANVFGIVMAVFAAIFIIQRRPYSRDLPFNSIRHVHFGAVRGLVGHFNIVSIVIGGRAIQLVTAQHVPNHIREQLTTLDDSSEHH
;
A
#
# COMPACT_ATOMS: atom_id res chain seq x y z
N MET A 1 -14.64 -11.71 -0.29
CA MET A 1 -15.06 -10.33 0.10
C MET A 1 -14.02 -9.35 -0.40
N ASN A 2 -14.41 -8.36 -1.22
CA ASN A 2 -13.45 -7.45 -1.87
C ASN A 2 -12.98 -6.38 -0.88
N LEU A 3 -11.72 -6.44 -0.43
CA LEU A 3 -11.16 -5.51 0.55
C LEU A 3 -11.23 -4.05 0.08
N ALA A 4 -11.08 -3.82 -1.24
CA ALA A 4 -11.21 -2.51 -1.86
C ALA A 4 -12.62 -1.91 -1.67
N PHE A 5 -13.66 -2.75 -1.63
CA PHE A 5 -15.04 -2.34 -1.38
C PHE A 5 -15.28 -1.92 0.08
N GLN A 6 -14.64 -2.59 1.05
CA GLN A 6 -14.75 -2.17 2.45
C GLN A 6 -14.13 -0.79 2.68
N THR A 7 -12.96 -0.52 2.10
CA THR A 7 -12.33 0.80 2.21
C THR A 7 -13.19 1.88 1.53
N GLN A 8 -13.83 1.58 0.39
CA GLN A 8 -14.81 2.51 -0.22
C GLN A 8 -15.98 2.83 0.71
N LEU A 9 -16.53 1.84 1.42
CA LEU A 9 -17.61 2.06 2.38
C LEU A 9 -17.17 2.93 3.57
N VAL A 10 -15.94 2.72 4.07
CA VAL A 10 -15.37 3.56 5.12
C VAL A 10 -15.23 5.00 4.64
N VAL A 11 -14.67 5.21 3.44
CA VAL A 11 -14.53 6.54 2.84
C VAL A 11 -15.89 7.21 2.67
N LYS A 12 -16.89 6.53 2.09
CA LYS A 12 -18.24 7.07 1.93
C LYS A 12 -18.95 7.40 3.24
N ARG A 13 -18.63 6.69 4.33
CA ARG A 13 -19.17 7.02 5.66
C ARG A 13 -18.51 8.24 6.28
N GLN A 14 -17.21 8.42 6.02
CA GLN A 14 -16.43 9.52 6.60
C GLN A 14 -16.54 10.81 5.77
N TYR A 15 -16.70 10.68 4.45
CA TYR A 15 -16.84 11.77 3.48
C TYR A 15 -18.00 11.43 2.54
N PRO A 16 -19.26 11.66 2.97
CA PRO A 16 -20.44 11.29 2.21
C PRO A 16 -20.61 12.12 0.93
N ASP A 17 -20.08 13.33 0.91
CA ASP A 17 -20.21 14.27 -0.22
C ASP A 17 -19.16 14.06 -1.32
N GLU A 18 -18.16 13.21 -1.07
CA GLU A 18 -17.05 12.97 -2.01
C GLU A 18 -17.35 11.80 -2.96
N THR A 19 -17.10 12.02 -4.25
CA THR A 19 -17.31 10.97 -5.26
C THR A 19 -16.10 10.05 -5.32
N VAL A 20 -16.32 8.75 -5.10
CA VAL A 20 -15.26 7.74 -5.27
C VAL A 20 -15.00 7.52 -6.76
N LEU A 21 -13.83 7.95 -7.24
CA LEU A 21 -13.41 7.83 -8.64
C LEU A 21 -12.74 6.49 -8.92
N PHE A 22 -11.94 5.99 -7.98
CA PHE A 22 -11.22 4.73 -8.15
C PHE A 22 -10.89 4.06 -6.82
N SER A 23 -10.90 2.73 -6.83
CA SER A 23 -10.45 1.92 -5.70
C SER A 23 -9.71 0.71 -6.18
N THR A 24 -8.54 0.46 -5.60
CA THR A 24 -7.73 -0.69 -5.95
C THR A 24 -6.90 -1.17 -4.77
N ILE A 25 -6.46 -2.43 -4.86
CA ILE A 25 -5.43 -2.95 -3.95
C ILE A 25 -4.09 -2.39 -4.43
N ALA A 26 -3.27 -1.90 -3.50
CA ALA A 26 -1.92 -1.44 -3.80
C ALA A 26 -0.90 -1.95 -2.79
N THR A 27 0.33 -2.06 -3.26
CA THR A 27 1.49 -2.23 -2.39
C THR A 27 2.08 -0.84 -2.10
N ILE A 28 2.19 -0.49 -0.83
CA ILE A 28 2.51 0.83 -0.32
C ILE A 28 3.94 0.82 0.23
N LEU A 29 4.73 1.80 -0.18
CA LEU A 29 6.08 2.04 0.35
C LEU A 29 6.25 3.53 0.66
N GLU A 30 6.36 3.87 1.95
CA GLU A 30 6.68 5.23 2.37
C GLU A 30 8.21 5.40 2.44
N THR A 31 8.70 6.50 1.84
CA THR A 31 10.13 6.75 1.66
C THR A 31 10.44 8.22 1.91
N ARG A 32 11.65 8.53 2.41
CA ARG A 32 12.13 9.91 2.57
C ARG A 32 12.59 10.56 1.26
N HIS A 33 12.88 9.75 0.25
CA HIS A 33 13.35 10.20 -1.06
C HIS A 33 12.64 9.41 -2.14
N LYS A 34 12.44 10.04 -3.30
CA LYS A 34 11.96 9.39 -4.51
C LYS A 34 12.89 8.24 -4.86
N LEU A 35 12.54 7.00 -4.49
CA LEU A 35 13.36 5.84 -4.82
C LEU A 35 13.22 5.54 -6.32
N PRO A 36 14.32 5.19 -7.01
CA PRO A 36 14.23 4.72 -8.38
C PRO A 36 13.30 3.52 -8.47
N ILE A 37 12.51 3.52 -9.54
CA ILE A 37 11.53 2.49 -9.90
C ILE A 37 12.29 1.16 -10.09
N GLY A 38 12.32 0.28 -9.08
CA GLY A 38 13.06 -0.99 -9.20
C GLY A 38 13.16 -1.83 -7.93
N TRP A 39 14.00 -2.88 -7.97
CA TRP A 39 14.29 -3.76 -6.83
C TRP A 39 15.04 -2.98 -5.74
N SER A 40 14.42 -2.90 -4.56
CA SER A 40 15.06 -2.35 -3.36
C SER A 40 14.81 -3.32 -2.22
N PRO A 41 15.79 -3.59 -1.34
CA PRO A 41 15.54 -4.37 -0.12
C PRO A 41 14.50 -3.69 0.80
N ARG A 42 14.25 -2.39 0.63
CA ARG A 42 13.13 -1.70 1.29
C ARG A 42 11.77 -2.25 0.89
N ARG A 43 11.68 -2.98 -0.24
CA ARG A 43 10.46 -3.67 -0.67
C ARG A 43 10.02 -4.77 0.30
N PHE A 44 10.92 -5.32 1.12
CA PHE A 44 10.51 -6.27 2.18
C PHE A 44 9.64 -5.61 3.27
N PHE A 45 9.75 -4.28 3.42
CA PHE A 45 8.93 -3.48 4.33
C PHE A 45 7.72 -2.82 3.64
N GLN A 46 7.43 -3.24 2.40
CA GLN A 46 6.20 -2.84 1.73
C GLN A 46 4.98 -3.33 2.49
N ARG A 47 3.95 -2.50 2.48
CA ARG A 47 2.66 -2.82 3.08
C ARG A 47 1.67 -3.13 1.98
N ARG A 48 0.76 -4.08 2.21
CA ARG A 48 -0.36 -4.30 1.30
C ARG A 48 -1.58 -3.60 1.84
N GLY A 49 -2.26 -2.81 1.01
CA GLY A 49 -3.46 -2.10 1.42
C GLY A 49 -4.37 -1.81 0.24
N ASN A 50 -5.40 -1.04 0.50
CA ASN A 50 -6.31 -0.49 -0.48
C ASN A 50 -6.02 1.00 -0.62
N VAL A 51 -6.20 1.49 -1.84
CA VAL A 51 -6.13 2.89 -2.18
C VAL A 51 -7.48 3.26 -2.75
N VAL A 52 -8.08 4.31 -2.21
CA VAL A 52 -9.31 4.92 -2.73
C VAL A 52 -8.99 6.34 -3.13
N ILE A 53 -9.30 6.71 -4.36
CA ILE A 53 -9.13 8.04 -4.91
C ILE A 53 -10.53 8.63 -5.06
N THR A 54 -10.76 9.77 -4.44
CA THR A 54 -11.98 10.57 -4.61
C THR A 54 -11.70 11.78 -5.50
N ASP A 55 -12.70 12.63 -5.68
CA ASP A 55 -12.60 13.93 -6.33
C ASP A 55 -11.76 14.97 -5.55
N ALA A 56 -11.47 14.75 -4.27
CA ALA A 56 -10.75 15.71 -3.43
C ALA A 56 -9.49 15.15 -2.73
N ARG A 57 -9.31 13.83 -2.66
CA ARG A 57 -8.26 13.20 -1.83
C ARG A 57 -7.92 11.77 -2.21
N ILE A 58 -6.82 11.29 -1.62
CA ILE A 58 -6.36 9.89 -1.71
C ILE A 58 -6.38 9.28 -0.31
N PHE A 59 -7.19 8.25 -0.12
CA PHE A 59 -7.14 7.39 1.06
C PHE A 59 -6.31 6.17 0.82
N ILE A 60 -5.45 5.86 1.78
CA ILE A 60 -4.65 4.65 1.78
C ILE A 60 -4.91 3.93 3.09
N GLN A 61 -5.41 2.70 3.02
CA GLN A 61 -5.73 1.90 4.19
C GLN A 61 -5.17 0.48 4.09
N SER A 62 -4.50 0.01 5.12
CA SER A 62 -4.10 -1.38 5.30
C SER A 62 -4.65 -1.88 6.62
N SER A 63 -5.38 -2.99 6.58
CA SER A 63 -5.98 -3.62 7.76
C SER A 63 -5.11 -4.78 8.24
N PHE A 64 -4.75 -4.76 9.52
CA PHE A 64 -3.96 -5.82 10.17
C PHE A 64 -4.79 -7.08 10.44
N LEU A 65 -6.04 -6.90 10.87
CA LEU A 65 -6.96 -7.98 11.22
C LEU A 65 -7.59 -8.59 9.96
N SER A 66 -6.97 -9.65 9.46
CA SER A 66 -7.59 -10.55 8.50
C SER A 66 -7.41 -11.98 8.99
N LEU A 67 -8.28 -12.88 8.55
CA LEU A 67 -8.17 -14.32 8.84
C LEU A 67 -6.78 -14.88 8.50
N ILE A 68 -6.19 -14.39 7.40
CA ILE A 68 -4.84 -14.79 6.97
C ILE A 68 -3.78 -14.37 7.99
N THR A 69 -3.90 -13.19 8.60
CA THR A 69 -2.97 -12.74 9.65
C THR A 69 -3.04 -13.66 10.88
N ALA A 70 -4.26 -14.09 11.27
CA ALA A 70 -4.43 -15.04 12.37
C ALA A 70 -3.77 -16.40 12.08
N ILE A 71 -3.93 -16.92 10.85
CA ILE A 71 -3.25 -18.15 10.41
C ILE A 71 -1.73 -18.02 10.57
N TRP A 72 -1.14 -16.90 10.12
CA TRP A 72 0.30 -16.70 10.23
C TRP A 72 0.79 -16.56 11.69
N ILE A 73 0.00 -15.98 12.59
CA ILE A 73 0.31 -15.94 14.03
C ILE A 73 0.38 -17.38 14.59
N VAL A 74 -0.58 -18.24 14.23
CA VAL A 74 -0.58 -19.64 14.63
C VAL A 74 0.64 -20.38 14.06
N VAL A 75 1.00 -20.13 12.79
CA VAL A 75 2.21 -20.70 12.18
C VAL A 75 3.48 -20.31 12.93
N ILE A 76 3.59 -19.06 13.40
CA ILE A 76 4.71 -18.63 14.26
C ILE A 76 4.74 -19.44 15.55
N GLY A 77 3.59 -19.57 16.23
CA GLY A 77 3.47 -20.34 17.46
C GLY A 77 3.89 -21.80 17.29
N CYS A 78 3.37 -22.47 16.25
CA CYS A 78 3.74 -23.84 15.92
C CYS A 78 5.23 -23.98 15.56
N GLY A 79 5.77 -23.06 14.75
CA GLY A 79 7.17 -23.08 14.34
C GLY A 79 8.13 -22.95 15.52
N LEU A 80 7.83 -22.03 16.45
CA LEU A 80 8.58 -21.87 17.69
C LEU A 80 8.45 -23.08 18.61
N TYR A 81 7.25 -23.64 18.76
CA TYR A 81 7.01 -24.86 19.55
C TYR A 81 7.85 -26.04 19.04
N PHE A 82 7.85 -26.29 17.72
CA PHE A 82 8.65 -27.37 17.13
C PHE A 82 10.15 -27.14 17.26
N TYR A 83 10.61 -25.88 17.23
CA TYR A 83 12.01 -25.56 17.47
C TYR A 83 12.41 -25.85 18.92
N VAL A 84 11.60 -25.42 19.90
CA VAL A 84 11.90 -25.63 21.32
C VAL A 84 11.90 -27.12 21.68
N GLN A 85 10.99 -27.90 21.11
CA GLN A 85 10.86 -29.33 21.43
C GLN A 85 11.90 -30.21 20.71
N ASN A 86 12.22 -29.90 19.45
CA ASN A 86 12.99 -30.82 18.59
C ASN A 86 14.24 -30.19 17.96
N ALA A 87 14.62 -28.96 18.35
CA ALA A 87 15.69 -28.17 17.71
C ALA A 87 15.56 -28.06 16.18
N ASN A 88 14.33 -28.16 15.66
CA ASN A 88 14.08 -28.23 14.24
C ASN A 88 14.30 -26.86 13.57
N VAL A 89 15.38 -26.73 12.81
CA VAL A 89 15.77 -25.51 12.08
C VAL A 89 14.68 -25.05 11.11
N PHE A 90 13.94 -25.99 10.50
CA PHE A 90 12.82 -25.67 9.62
C PHE A 90 11.71 -24.89 10.35
N GLY A 91 11.49 -25.17 11.64
CA GLY A 91 10.54 -24.46 12.49
C GLY A 91 10.88 -22.97 12.65
N ILE A 92 12.16 -22.65 12.83
CA ILE A 92 12.64 -21.26 12.86
C ILE A 92 12.45 -20.59 11.51
N VAL A 93 12.84 -21.24 10.42
CA VAL A 93 12.72 -20.66 9.07
C VAL A 93 11.26 -20.28 8.79
N MET A 94 10.31 -21.17 9.09
CA MET A 94 8.88 -20.89 8.95
C MET A 94 8.41 -19.74 9.84
N ALA A 95 8.88 -19.67 11.09
CA ALA A 95 8.55 -18.58 12.01
C ALA A 95 9.09 -17.23 11.49
N VAL A 96 10.30 -17.18 10.94
CA VAL A 96 10.88 -15.97 10.35
C VAL A 96 10.09 -15.52 9.12
N PHE A 97 9.76 -16.43 8.20
CA PHE A 97 8.92 -16.11 7.04
C PHE A 97 7.56 -15.57 7.46
N ALA A 98 6.91 -16.23 8.42
CA ALA A 98 5.63 -15.80 8.97
C ALA A 98 5.72 -14.41 9.63
N ALA A 99 6.81 -14.13 10.36
CA ALA A 99 7.05 -12.82 10.97
C ALA A 99 7.20 -11.70 9.93
N ILE A 100 7.91 -11.96 8.82
CA ILE A 100 8.00 -11.01 7.69
C ILE A 100 6.61 -10.74 7.11
N PHE A 101 5.80 -11.78 6.90
CA PHE A 101 4.42 -11.62 6.43
C PHE A 101 3.54 -10.78 7.36
N ILE A 102 3.71 -10.91 8.68
CA ILE A 102 2.99 -10.09 9.67
C ILE A 102 3.47 -8.64 9.63
N ILE A 103 4.79 -8.40 9.52
CA ILE A 103 5.35 -7.05 9.42
C ILE A 103 4.80 -6.32 8.19
N GLN A 104 4.67 -7.00 7.06
CA GLN A 104 4.08 -6.46 5.83
C GLN A 104 2.58 -6.14 5.94
N ARG A 105 1.91 -6.62 6.99
CA ARG A 105 0.47 -6.42 7.25
C ARG A 105 0.18 -5.37 8.32
N ARG A 106 1.20 -4.72 8.87
CA ARG A 106 1.03 -3.69 9.91
C ARG A 106 -0.02 -2.65 9.50
N PRO A 107 -0.92 -2.27 10.42
CA PRO A 107 -2.00 -1.34 10.09
C PRO A 107 -1.40 -0.02 9.61
N TYR A 108 -2.03 0.55 8.58
CA TYR A 108 -1.61 1.80 7.99
C TYR A 108 -2.85 2.54 7.53
N SER A 109 -2.95 3.82 7.88
CA SER A 109 -4.00 4.69 7.39
C SER A 109 -3.38 6.05 7.08
N ARG A 110 -3.65 6.55 5.88
CA ARG A 110 -3.35 7.92 5.48
C ARG A 110 -4.54 8.47 4.74
N ASP A 111 -4.91 9.68 5.13
CA ASP A 111 -5.78 10.58 4.41
C ASP A 111 -4.89 11.66 3.79
N LEU A 112 -4.96 11.81 2.47
CA LEU A 112 -4.12 12.72 1.70
C LEU A 112 -5.02 13.65 0.89
N PRO A 113 -5.40 14.81 1.46
CA PRO A 113 -6.13 15.82 0.69
C PRO A 113 -5.24 16.34 -0.45
N PHE A 114 -5.84 16.61 -1.61
CA PHE A 114 -5.09 17.01 -2.80
C PHE A 114 -4.25 18.29 -2.60
N ASN A 115 -4.71 19.20 -1.74
CA ASN A 115 -3.95 20.41 -1.36
C ASN A 115 -2.62 20.12 -0.64
N SER A 116 -2.41 18.91 -0.13
CA SER A 116 -1.17 18.50 0.55
C SER A 116 -0.18 17.79 -0.38
N ILE A 117 -0.64 17.44 -1.59
CA ILE A 117 0.15 16.73 -2.58
C ILE A 117 0.91 17.76 -3.41
N ARG A 118 2.23 17.59 -3.50
CA ARG A 118 3.10 18.47 -4.31
C ARG A 118 3.26 17.96 -5.73
N HIS A 119 3.57 16.67 -5.87
CA HIS A 119 3.84 16.07 -7.17
C HIS A 119 3.27 14.66 -7.23
N VAL A 120 2.74 14.28 -8.40
CA VAL A 120 2.27 12.92 -8.66
C VAL A 120 2.97 12.37 -9.90
N HIS A 121 3.76 11.32 -9.72
CA HIS A 121 4.44 10.67 -10.84
C HIS A 121 3.88 9.30 -11.10
N PHE A 122 3.53 9.05 -12.36
CA PHE A 122 3.15 7.75 -12.85
C PHE A 122 4.34 7.09 -13.54
N GLY A 123 4.53 5.79 -13.29
CA GLY A 123 5.53 5.00 -13.96
C GLY A 123 5.12 3.54 -14.05
N ALA A 124 6.00 2.72 -14.63
CA ALA A 124 5.83 1.28 -14.69
C ALA A 124 6.98 0.58 -13.95
N VAL A 125 6.66 -0.37 -13.08
CA VAL A 125 7.63 -1.26 -12.43
C VAL A 125 7.52 -2.63 -13.06
N ARG A 126 8.65 -3.17 -13.55
CA ARG A 126 8.74 -4.57 -13.96
C ARG A 126 8.99 -5.45 -12.74
N GLY A 127 8.02 -6.29 -12.39
CA GLY A 127 8.14 -7.32 -11.37
C GLY A 127 8.35 -8.71 -12.00
N LEU A 128 8.61 -9.70 -11.15
CA LEU A 128 8.71 -11.11 -11.54
C LEU A 128 7.45 -11.62 -12.26
N VAL A 129 6.28 -11.05 -11.92
CA VAL A 129 4.96 -11.52 -12.40
C VAL A 129 4.36 -10.58 -13.47
N GLY A 130 5.09 -9.57 -13.95
CA GLY A 130 4.62 -8.67 -15.01
C GLY A 130 4.96 -7.20 -14.81
N HIS A 131 4.30 -6.34 -15.60
CA HIS A 131 4.41 -4.89 -15.50
C HIS A 131 3.30 -4.34 -14.62
N PHE A 132 3.67 -3.57 -13.59
CA PHE A 132 2.75 -2.96 -12.64
C PHE A 132 2.83 -1.44 -12.74
N ASN A 133 1.71 -0.76 -12.51
CA ASN A 133 1.69 0.70 -12.46
C ASN A 133 2.15 1.16 -11.08
N ILE A 134 3.10 2.10 -11.07
CA ILE A 134 3.54 2.79 -9.86
C ILE A 134 3.04 4.23 -9.89
N VAL A 135 2.44 4.64 -8.78
CA VAL A 135 2.05 6.01 -8.50
C VAL A 135 2.92 6.50 -7.35
N SER A 136 3.73 7.52 -7.58
CA SER A 136 4.56 8.14 -6.55
C SER A 136 3.97 9.49 -6.17
N ILE A 137 3.49 9.60 -4.95
CA ILE A 137 2.86 10.82 -4.41
C ILE A 137 3.86 11.49 -3.47
N VAL A 138 4.26 12.72 -3.78
CA VAL A 138 5.17 13.51 -2.95
C VAL A 138 4.36 14.43 -2.04
N ILE A 139 4.59 14.33 -0.73
CA ILE A 139 3.89 15.10 0.30
C ILE A 139 4.96 15.72 1.21
N GLY A 140 5.16 17.03 1.08
CA GLY A 140 6.24 17.74 1.78
C GLY A 140 7.61 17.11 1.51
N GLY A 141 8.29 16.65 2.57
CA GLY A 141 9.59 15.97 2.50
C GLY A 141 9.54 14.44 2.40
N ARG A 142 8.40 13.85 2.03
CA ARG A 142 8.24 12.38 1.93
C ARG A 142 7.61 11.99 0.60
N ALA A 143 7.87 10.76 0.17
CA ALA A 143 7.25 10.17 -1.01
C ALA A 143 6.58 8.84 -0.65
N ILE A 144 5.32 8.70 -1.05
CA ILE A 144 4.54 7.47 -0.93
C ILE A 144 4.48 6.83 -2.31
N GLN A 145 5.06 5.65 -2.44
CA GLN A 145 5.01 4.86 -3.65
C GLN A 145 3.91 3.80 -3.53
N LEU A 146 3.00 3.80 -4.49
CA LEU A 146 1.86 2.90 -4.59
C LEU A 146 2.03 2.06 -5.85
N VAL A 147 2.20 0.76 -5.71
CA VAL A 147 2.14 -0.18 -6.83
C VAL A 147 0.72 -0.73 -6.88
N THR A 148 -0.08 -0.26 -7.82
CA THR A 148 -1.51 -0.63 -7.92
C THR A 148 -1.67 -1.97 -8.63
N ALA A 149 -2.62 -2.78 -8.15
CA ALA A 149 -2.98 -4.05 -8.78
C ALA A 149 -3.71 -3.86 -10.11
N GLN A 150 -4.42 -2.74 -10.26
CA GLN A 150 -5.12 -2.36 -11.48
C GLN A 150 -4.50 -1.11 -12.10
N HIS A 151 -4.65 -0.96 -13.41
CA HIS A 151 -4.26 0.27 -14.10
C HIS A 151 -5.16 1.43 -13.66
N VAL A 152 -4.54 2.54 -13.27
CA VAL A 152 -5.26 3.77 -12.92
C VAL A 152 -5.84 4.36 -14.21
N PRO A 153 -7.17 4.54 -14.32
CA PRO A 153 -7.79 5.10 -15.52
C PRO A 153 -7.17 6.44 -15.95
N ASN A 154 -7.05 6.68 -17.26
CA ASN A 154 -6.36 7.87 -17.79
C ASN A 154 -6.98 9.19 -17.28
N HIS A 155 -8.31 9.28 -17.18
CA HIS A 155 -8.99 10.47 -16.65
C HIS A 155 -8.55 10.83 -15.22
N ILE A 156 -8.27 9.82 -14.37
CA ILE A 156 -7.78 10.04 -13.01
C ILE A 156 -6.30 10.42 -13.02
N ARG A 157 -5.52 9.83 -13.94
CA ARG A 157 -4.11 10.21 -14.11
C ARG A 157 -3.97 11.67 -14.51
N GLU A 158 -4.80 12.12 -15.46
CA GLU A 158 -4.86 13.50 -15.90
C GLU A 158 -5.24 14.43 -14.73
N GLN A 159 -6.32 14.12 -14.00
CA GLN A 159 -6.74 14.88 -12.82
C GLN A 159 -5.66 14.97 -11.74
N LEU A 160 -4.91 13.88 -11.51
CA LEU A 160 -3.83 13.88 -10.52
C LEU A 160 -2.56 14.59 -10.99
N THR A 161 -2.35 14.69 -12.31
CA THR A 161 -1.20 15.39 -12.89
C THR A 161 -1.45 16.89 -12.96
N THR A 162 -2.68 17.35 -13.19
CA THR A 162 -3.02 18.79 -13.18
C THR A 162 -2.92 19.43 -11.79
N LEU A 163 -3.02 18.63 -10.72
CA LEU A 163 -2.72 19.07 -9.35
C LEU A 163 -1.24 19.46 -9.17
N ASP A 164 -0.36 18.85 -9.97
CA ASP A 164 1.08 19.11 -9.95
C ASP A 164 1.35 20.54 -10.46
N ASP A 165 0.86 20.86 -11.67
CA ASP A 165 1.07 22.15 -12.34
C ASP A 165 0.47 23.34 -11.57
N SER A 166 -0.60 23.12 -10.80
CA SER A 166 -1.25 24.19 -10.03
C SER A 166 -0.54 24.55 -8.72
N SER A 167 0.42 23.73 -8.28
CA SER A 167 1.20 23.97 -7.05
C SER A 167 2.58 24.61 -7.28
N GLU A 168 3.02 24.77 -8.53
CA GLU A 168 4.23 25.55 -8.90
C GLU A 168 3.96 27.07 -9.08
N HIS A 169 2.70 27.51 -9.00
CA HIS A 169 2.31 28.92 -9.16
C HIS A 169 1.88 29.63 -7.87
N HIS A 170 2.19 29.05 -6.71
CA HIS A 170 1.91 29.63 -5.39
C HIS A 170 3.14 29.76 -4.51
#